data_AF-A0A847KLQ9-F1
#
_entry.id   AF-A0A847KLQ9-F1
#
_cell.length_a   1.000
_cell.length_b   1.000
_cell.length_c   1.000
_cell.angle_alpha   90.00
_cell.angle_beta   90.00
_cell.angle_gamma   90.00
#
_symmetry.space_group_name_H-M   'P 1'
#
loop_
_entity.id
_entity.type
_entity.pdbx_description
1 polymer ?
#
loop_
_entity_poly.entity_id
_entity_poly.type
_entity_poly.pdbx_seq_one_letter_code
_entity_poly.pdbx_strand_id
1 'polypeptide(L)'
;MTSLDVPGDVGALVCGALNPVLEPRGFAGGQVNSRGDEVGVVFCSPGSEFRARFASLESEDADGSEAPFCVDVNVYVRAGRLDEARLDGTGLGELLERVGRPDLAAEAAGLDRPACPRSAAPRFAFATLVAVDGGVESVPAAVVGTSSTGPLCEMPLGAALARAAVLLDTVFTAAERSANT
;
A
#
# COMPACT_ATOMS: atom_id res chain seq x y z
N MET A 1 -25.14 -16.90 11.28
CA MET A 1 -23.95 -16.20 11.80
C MET A 1 -22.74 -16.92 11.24
N THR A 2 -22.27 -16.49 10.08
CA THR A 2 -21.03 -17.01 9.48
C THR A 2 -19.86 -16.32 10.17
N SER A 3 -19.19 -17.09 11.02
CA SER A 3 -17.86 -16.77 11.53
C SER A 3 -16.96 -16.56 10.32
N LEU A 4 -16.44 -15.35 10.12
CA LEU A 4 -15.30 -15.15 9.23
C LEU A 4 -14.15 -15.95 9.81
N ASP A 5 -13.76 -17.02 9.15
CA ASP A 5 -12.48 -17.68 9.38
C ASP A 5 -11.36 -16.66 9.01
N VAL A 6 -10.93 -15.86 10.00
CA VAL A 6 -9.69 -15.07 9.98
C VAL A 6 -8.51 -16.06 9.87
N PRO A 7 -7.40 -15.88 9.10
CA PRO A 7 -6.76 -14.69 8.49
C PRO A 7 -6.43 -14.81 6.98
N GLY A 8 -6.76 -15.91 6.32
CA GLY A 8 -6.37 -16.19 4.91
C GLY A 8 -6.95 -15.19 3.90
N ASP A 9 -8.18 -14.71 4.16
CA ASP A 9 -8.85 -13.72 3.31
C ASP A 9 -8.13 -12.36 3.31
N VAL A 10 -7.52 -11.97 4.43
CA VAL A 10 -6.77 -10.71 4.51
C VAL A 10 -5.50 -10.78 3.68
N GLY A 11 -4.75 -11.88 3.75
CA GLY A 11 -3.57 -12.09 2.91
C GLY A 11 -3.94 -12.05 1.42
N ALA A 12 -5.04 -12.70 1.04
CA ALA A 12 -5.55 -12.66 -0.33
C ALA A 12 -5.95 -11.24 -0.77
N LEU A 13 -6.56 -10.44 0.13
CA LEU A 13 -6.87 -9.03 -0.16
C LEU A 13 -5.60 -8.19 -0.38
N VAL A 14 -4.57 -8.39 0.44
CA VAL A 14 -3.28 -7.70 0.28
C VAL A 14 -2.62 -8.09 -1.05
N CYS A 15 -2.50 -9.38 -1.34
CA CYS A 15 -1.93 -9.86 -2.60
C CYS A 15 -2.73 -9.37 -3.81
N GLY A 16 -4.07 -9.42 -3.74
CA GLY A 16 -4.94 -8.95 -4.82
C GLY A 16 -4.83 -7.45 -5.09
N ALA A 17 -4.58 -6.65 -4.04
CA ALA A 17 -4.38 -5.21 -4.19
C ALA A 17 -2.97 -4.85 -4.71
N LEU A 18 -1.93 -5.60 -4.31
CA LEU A 18 -0.54 -5.20 -4.52
C LEU A 18 0.19 -5.96 -5.64
N ASN A 19 -0.15 -7.22 -5.94
CA ASN A 19 0.43 -7.94 -7.09
C ASN A 19 0.33 -7.13 -8.40
N PRO A 20 -0.81 -6.51 -8.75
CA PRO A 20 -0.93 -5.75 -9.99
C PRO A 20 0.02 -4.54 -10.09
N VAL A 21 0.49 -4.02 -8.94
CA VAL A 21 1.45 -2.90 -8.88
C VAL A 21 2.88 -3.41 -8.82
N LEU A 22 3.15 -4.49 -8.09
CA LEU A 22 4.50 -4.95 -7.77
C LEU A 22 5.06 -5.94 -8.82
N GLU A 23 4.25 -6.85 -9.37
CA GLU A 23 4.72 -7.83 -10.34
C GLU A 23 5.31 -7.18 -11.62
N PRO A 24 4.71 -6.13 -12.22
CA PRO A 24 5.30 -5.42 -13.35
C PRO A 24 6.65 -4.74 -13.04
N ARG A 25 6.98 -4.58 -11.75
CA ARG A 25 8.23 -3.99 -11.26
C ARG A 25 9.31 -5.03 -10.96
N GLY A 26 9.02 -6.32 -11.17
CA GLY A 26 9.98 -7.42 -10.96
C GLY A 26 9.84 -8.14 -9.63
N PHE A 27 8.81 -7.84 -8.84
CA PHE A 27 8.54 -8.57 -7.60
C PHE A 27 7.79 -9.87 -7.88
N ALA A 28 8.14 -10.93 -7.16
CA ALA A 28 7.35 -12.14 -7.06
C ALA A 28 6.05 -11.90 -6.27
N GLY A 29 5.02 -12.70 -6.55
CA GLY A 29 3.74 -12.64 -5.87
C GLY A 29 3.87 -12.80 -4.35
N GLY A 30 2.99 -12.12 -3.62
CA GLY A 30 3.08 -11.99 -2.16
C GLY A 30 3.06 -13.32 -1.41
N GLN A 31 4.00 -13.48 -0.49
CA GLN A 31 4.08 -14.60 0.44
C GLN A 31 3.41 -14.23 1.76
N VAL A 32 2.30 -14.90 2.05
CA VAL A 32 1.47 -14.60 3.23
C VAL A 32 1.98 -15.39 4.44
N ASN A 33 2.18 -14.68 5.56
CA ASN A 33 2.36 -15.26 6.88
C ASN A 33 1.35 -14.65 7.85
N SER A 34 0.91 -15.41 8.85
CA SER A 34 -0.08 -14.91 9.81
C SER A 34 0.19 -15.46 11.20
N ARG A 35 -0.01 -14.62 12.21
CA ARG A 35 0.11 -14.97 13.62
C ARG A 35 -0.94 -14.23 14.44
N GLY A 36 -1.93 -14.96 14.96
CA GLY A 36 -3.01 -14.32 15.73
C GLY A 36 -3.85 -13.40 14.84
N ASP A 37 -3.94 -12.13 15.21
CA ASP A 37 -4.63 -11.07 14.47
C ASP A 37 -3.71 -10.28 13.52
N GLU A 38 -2.45 -10.73 13.37
CA GLU A 38 -1.46 -10.15 12.47
C GLU A 38 -1.32 -10.98 11.19
N VAL A 39 -1.30 -10.30 10.05
CA VAL A 39 -1.03 -10.86 8.73
C VAL A 39 0.10 -10.05 8.11
N GLY A 40 1.23 -10.69 7.82
CA GLY A 40 2.34 -10.12 7.05
C GLY A 40 2.34 -10.68 5.64
N VAL A 41 2.58 -9.83 4.65
CA VAL A 41 2.77 -10.23 3.26
C VAL A 41 4.09 -9.66 2.76
N VAL A 42 4.94 -10.53 2.23
CA VAL A 42 6.25 -10.17 1.70
C VAL A 42 6.27 -10.38 0.20
N PHE A 43 6.61 -9.33 -0.55
CA PHE A 43 6.85 -9.38 -1.99
C PHE A 43 8.34 -9.25 -2.23
N CYS A 44 8.90 -10.05 -3.11
CA CYS A 44 10.35 -10.19 -3.23
C CYS A 44 10.84 -9.93 -4.65
N SER A 45 11.77 -9.00 -4.84
CA SER A 45 12.47 -8.78 -6.11
C SER A 45 13.95 -9.16 -6.00
N PRO A 46 14.56 -9.82 -7.00
CA PRO A 46 16.01 -10.03 -7.03
C PRO A 46 16.75 -8.69 -6.92
N GLY A 47 17.67 -8.57 -5.96
CA GLY A 47 18.35 -7.30 -5.67
C GLY A 47 19.12 -6.73 -6.85
N SER A 48 19.78 -7.56 -7.66
CA SER A 48 20.51 -7.09 -8.86
C SER A 48 19.59 -6.46 -9.91
N GLU A 49 18.40 -7.04 -10.13
CA GLU A 49 17.42 -6.50 -11.09
C GLU A 49 16.75 -5.24 -10.55
N PHE A 50 16.43 -5.25 -9.25
CA PHE A 50 15.86 -4.10 -8.56
C PHE A 50 16.78 -2.87 -8.65
N ARG A 51 18.05 -3.04 -8.28
CA ARG A 51 19.06 -1.98 -8.29
C ARG A 51 19.29 -1.40 -9.68
N ALA A 52 19.35 -2.26 -10.69
CA ALA A 52 19.50 -1.83 -12.09
C ALA A 52 18.34 -0.93 -12.55
N ARG A 53 17.13 -1.13 -12.02
CA ARG A 53 15.91 -0.39 -12.41
C ARG A 53 15.59 0.80 -11.51
N PHE A 54 15.93 0.72 -10.23
CA PHE A 54 15.52 1.67 -9.20
C PHE A 54 16.68 2.15 -8.32
N ALA A 55 17.80 2.53 -8.93
CA ALA A 55 19.01 2.98 -8.21
C ALA A 55 18.76 4.08 -7.17
N SER A 56 17.77 4.95 -7.39
CA SER A 56 17.40 6.02 -6.44
C SER A 56 16.67 5.53 -5.17
N LEU A 57 16.27 4.26 -5.13
CA LEU A 57 15.57 3.64 -3.99
C LEU A 57 16.51 2.78 -3.13
N GLU A 58 17.78 2.67 -3.49
CA GLU A 58 18.74 1.93 -2.67
C GLU A 58 18.88 2.55 -1.28
N SER A 59 18.90 1.69 -0.26
CA SER A 59 19.23 2.05 1.11
C SER A 59 20.73 2.36 1.21
N GLU A 60 21.09 3.52 1.78
CA GLU A 60 22.51 3.92 1.97
C GLU A 60 23.28 2.95 2.90
N ASP A 61 22.55 2.16 3.70
CA ASP A 61 23.08 1.18 4.64
C ASP A 61 23.38 -0.19 4.03
N ALA A 62 23.25 -0.35 2.71
CA ALA A 62 23.72 -1.54 2.00
C ALA A 62 25.26 -1.55 1.98
N ASP A 63 25.86 -1.93 3.12
CA ASP A 63 27.23 -2.41 3.23
C ASP A 63 27.52 -3.29 2.00
N GLY A 64 28.48 -2.87 1.18
CA GLY A 64 28.91 -3.48 -0.06
C GLY A 64 29.48 -4.90 0.07
N SER A 65 29.06 -5.68 1.07
CA SER A 65 29.30 -7.12 1.15
C SER A 65 28.37 -7.86 0.17
N GLU A 66 29.00 -8.58 -0.75
CA GLU A 66 28.37 -9.45 -1.75
C GLU A 66 27.49 -10.54 -1.09
N ALA A 67 26.16 -10.45 -1.24
CA ALA A 67 25.26 -11.62 -1.29
C ALA A 67 23.81 -11.24 -1.71
N PRO A 68 22.99 -12.21 -2.14
CA PRO A 68 21.86 -12.05 -3.06
C PRO A 68 20.57 -11.66 -2.34
N PHE A 69 20.59 -10.58 -1.57
CA PHE A 69 19.43 -10.23 -0.76
C PHE A 69 18.33 -9.68 -1.65
N CYS A 70 17.21 -10.39 -1.61
CA CYS A 70 15.96 -9.96 -2.17
C CYS A 70 15.61 -8.58 -1.60
N VAL A 71 15.23 -7.65 -2.46
CA VAL A 71 14.61 -6.41 -2.02
C VAL A 71 13.14 -6.70 -1.76
N ASP A 72 12.72 -6.53 -0.52
CA ASP A 72 11.37 -6.86 -0.10
C ASP A 72 10.45 -5.65 0.03
N VAL A 73 9.19 -5.84 -0.33
CA VAL A 73 8.09 -5.02 0.15
C VAL A 73 7.38 -5.81 1.23
N ASN A 74 7.42 -5.33 2.47
CA ASN A 74 6.68 -5.92 3.58
C ASN A 74 5.43 -5.11 3.87
N VAL A 75 4.29 -5.80 3.96
CA VAL A 75 3.01 -5.21 4.33
C VAL A 75 2.45 -5.95 5.50
N TYR A 76 2.15 -5.25 6.58
CA TYR A 76 1.58 -5.85 7.78
C TYR A 76 0.19 -5.29 8.04
N VAL A 77 -0.72 -6.20 8.33
CA VAL A 77 -2.10 -5.91 8.69
C VAL A 77 -2.35 -6.47 10.09
N ARG A 78 -2.74 -5.62 11.03
CA ARG A 78 -3.07 -6.01 12.41
C ARG A 78 -4.52 -5.67 12.71
N ALA A 79 -5.26 -6.61 13.28
CA ALA A 79 -6.67 -6.44 13.63
C ALA A 79 -7.53 -5.89 12.47
N GLY A 80 -7.24 -6.34 11.24
CA GLY A 80 -7.93 -5.93 10.02
C GLY A 80 -7.62 -4.51 9.54
N ARG A 81 -6.47 -3.94 9.94
CA ARG A 81 -6.01 -2.60 9.52
C ARG A 81 -4.61 -2.67 8.97
N LEU A 82 -4.33 -1.88 7.93
CA LEU A 82 -2.97 -1.68 7.47
C LEU A 82 -2.18 -1.03 8.60
N ASP A 83 -1.16 -1.74 9.08
CA ASP A 83 -0.30 -1.30 10.17
C ASP A 83 0.97 -0.64 9.63
N GLU A 84 1.52 -1.21 8.56
CA GLU A 84 2.71 -0.68 7.89
C GLU A 84 2.86 -1.25 6.47
N ALA A 85 3.50 -0.46 5.61
CA ALA A 85 4.01 -0.88 4.30
C ALA A 85 5.43 -0.30 4.11
N ARG A 86 6.41 -1.17 3.86
CA ARG A 86 7.83 -0.80 3.80
C ARG A 86 8.52 -1.46 2.61
N LEU A 87 9.46 -0.76 1.99
CA LEU A 87 10.40 -1.29 1.00
C LEU A 87 11.77 -1.37 1.67
N ASP A 88 12.32 -2.58 1.80
CA ASP A 88 13.64 -2.82 2.41
C ASP A 88 13.81 -2.07 3.75
N GLY A 89 12.81 -2.23 4.62
CA GLY A 89 12.73 -1.55 5.92
C GLY A 89 12.34 -0.06 5.89
N THR A 90 12.37 0.60 4.73
CA THR A 90 12.04 2.03 4.55
C THR A 90 10.54 2.23 4.37
N GLY A 91 9.93 3.13 5.15
CA GLY A 91 8.49 3.41 5.07
C GLY A 91 8.09 4.23 3.84
N LEU A 92 6.82 4.11 3.41
CA LEU A 92 6.31 4.82 2.22
C LEU A 92 6.52 6.34 2.24
N GLY A 93 6.35 6.99 3.39
CA GLY A 93 6.53 8.44 3.52
C GLY A 93 7.96 8.88 3.16
N GLU A 94 8.96 8.16 3.67
CA GLU A 94 10.37 8.43 3.41
C GLU A 94 10.74 8.12 1.94
N LEU A 95 10.21 7.03 1.38
CA LEU A 95 10.41 6.73 -0.04
C LEU A 95 9.85 7.83 -0.94
N LEU A 96 8.68 8.37 -0.60
CA LEU A 96 8.06 9.48 -1.33
C LEU A 96 8.92 10.75 -1.26
N GLU A 97 9.54 11.04 -0.12
CA GLU A 97 10.51 12.14 0.00
C GLU A 97 11.73 11.91 -0.90
N ARG A 98 12.32 10.70 -0.87
CA ARG A 98 13.49 10.34 -1.70
C ARG A 98 13.22 10.48 -3.20
N VAL A 99 12.01 10.18 -3.67
CA VAL A 99 11.63 10.34 -5.08
C VAL A 99 11.05 11.70 -5.43
N GLY A 100 11.15 12.69 -4.54
CA GLY A 100 10.71 14.07 -4.81
C GLY A 100 9.20 14.27 -4.79
N ARG A 101 8.46 13.46 -4.04
CA ARG A 101 7.00 13.55 -3.81
C ARG A 101 6.64 13.76 -2.32
N PRO A 102 7.25 14.73 -1.62
CA PRO A 102 6.94 15.02 -0.21
C PRO A 102 5.48 15.47 -0.01
N ASP A 103 4.81 15.94 -1.08
CA ASP A 103 3.39 16.30 -1.08
C ASP A 103 2.48 15.13 -0.68
N LEU A 104 2.93 13.88 -0.92
CA LEU A 104 2.19 12.67 -0.59
C LEU A 104 2.61 12.02 0.74
N ALA A 105 3.64 12.54 1.42
CA ALA A 105 4.13 11.94 2.67
C ALA A 105 3.06 11.97 3.79
N ALA A 106 2.24 13.01 3.83
CA ALA A 106 1.11 13.10 4.76
C ALA A 106 0.02 12.05 4.49
N GLU A 107 -0.16 11.65 3.23
CA GLU A 107 -1.08 10.58 2.87
C GLU A 107 -0.55 9.21 3.30
N ALA A 108 0.75 8.98 3.14
CA ALA A 108 1.42 7.77 3.63
C ALA A 108 1.32 7.64 5.17
N ALA A 109 1.58 8.72 5.92
CA ALA A 109 1.42 8.74 7.37
C ALA A 109 -0.04 8.52 7.83
N GLY A 110 -1.01 8.77 6.94
CA GLY A 110 -2.43 8.52 7.17
C GLY A 110 -2.82 7.04 7.09
N LEU A 111 -1.97 6.16 6.54
CA LEU A 111 -2.23 4.72 6.43
C LEU A 111 -2.11 4.01 7.79
N ASP A 112 -1.20 4.48 8.65
CA ASP A 112 -0.83 3.82 9.91
C ASP A 112 -1.55 4.41 11.14
N ARG A 113 -2.53 5.33 10.95
CA ARG A 113 -3.12 6.05 12.09
C ARG A 113 -3.96 5.12 12.99
N PRO A 114 -3.73 5.13 14.31
CA PRO A 114 -4.52 4.34 15.25
C PRO A 114 -5.99 4.80 15.28
N ALA A 115 -6.88 3.86 15.60
CA ALA A 115 -8.29 4.16 15.83
C ALA A 115 -8.45 5.22 16.93
N CYS A 116 -9.36 6.18 16.76
CA CYS A 116 -9.89 6.88 17.92
C CYS A 116 -10.52 5.86 18.88
N PRO A 117 -10.53 6.15 20.19
CA PRO A 117 -11.38 5.42 21.12
C PRO A 117 -12.82 5.42 20.60
N ARG A 118 -13.44 4.25 20.54
CA ARG A 118 -14.81 4.02 20.04
C ARG A 118 -15.80 4.99 20.68
N SER A 119 -16.09 6.08 20.01
CA SER A 119 -17.24 6.93 20.29
C SER A 119 -17.83 7.41 18.97
N ALA A 120 -19.08 6.99 18.73
CA ALA A 120 -19.93 7.26 17.58
C ALA A 120 -19.58 6.54 16.26
N ALA A 121 -20.44 5.60 15.87
CA ALA A 121 -20.39 4.87 14.62
C ALA A 121 -20.64 5.77 13.39
N PRO A 122 -19.80 5.74 12.35
CA PRO A 122 -20.15 6.26 11.04
C PRO A 122 -21.02 5.24 10.27
N ARG A 123 -22.13 5.71 9.69
CA ARG A 123 -22.91 4.95 8.69
C ARG A 123 -22.30 5.26 7.32
N PHE A 124 -21.62 4.29 6.70
CA PHE A 124 -21.13 4.42 5.34
C PHE A 124 -22.14 3.85 4.33
N ALA A 125 -22.33 4.55 3.20
CA ALA A 125 -23.02 4.05 2.02
C ALA A 125 -21.96 3.63 0.98
N PHE A 126 -22.12 2.45 0.37
CA PHE A 126 -21.21 1.93 -0.65
C PHE A 126 -21.47 2.58 -2.01
N ALA A 127 -20.40 2.95 -2.72
CA ALA A 127 -20.43 3.20 -4.16
C ALA A 127 -19.92 1.96 -4.90
N THR A 128 -20.70 1.45 -5.85
CA THR A 128 -20.30 0.35 -6.74
C THR A 128 -19.77 0.93 -8.04
N LEU A 129 -18.52 0.63 -8.39
CA LEU A 129 -18.03 0.79 -9.77
C LEU A 129 -18.46 -0.44 -10.57
N VAL A 130 -19.30 -0.25 -11.58
CA VAL A 130 -19.64 -1.29 -12.55
C VAL A 130 -18.90 -0.97 -13.84
N ALA A 131 -17.94 -1.81 -14.22
CA ALA A 131 -17.38 -1.79 -15.57
C ALA A 131 -18.39 -2.45 -16.52
N VAL A 132 -18.81 -1.73 -17.56
CA VAL A 132 -19.60 -2.29 -18.66
C VAL A 132 -18.76 -2.18 -19.93
N ASP A 133 -18.72 -3.27 -20.69
CA ASP A 133 -17.93 -3.43 -21.92
C ASP A 133 -17.90 -2.18 -22.82
N GLY A 134 -16.67 -1.70 -23.11
CA GLY A 134 -16.39 -0.89 -24.30
C GLY A 134 -16.50 0.64 -24.20
N GLY A 135 -16.76 1.25 -23.04
CA GLY A 135 -16.74 2.72 -22.94
C GLY A 135 -16.85 3.26 -21.52
N VAL A 136 -15.93 4.17 -21.15
CA VAL A 136 -16.02 4.94 -19.90
C VAL A 136 -16.92 6.16 -20.15
N GLU A 137 -18.20 6.05 -19.82
CA GLU A 137 -19.04 7.25 -19.62
C GLU A 137 -18.91 7.75 -18.18
N SER A 138 -18.62 9.05 -18.05
CA SER A 138 -18.52 9.74 -16.77
C SER A 138 -19.92 10.09 -16.28
N VAL A 139 -20.37 9.50 -15.16
CA VAL A 139 -21.58 9.96 -14.47
C VAL A 139 -21.17 10.91 -13.33
N PRO A 140 -21.73 12.13 -13.24
CA PRO A 140 -21.39 13.06 -12.18
C PRO A 140 -22.07 12.64 -10.88
N ALA A 141 -21.33 12.05 -9.95
CA ALA A 141 -21.74 11.99 -8.55
C ALA A 141 -21.23 13.25 -7.83
N ALA A 142 -22.00 14.33 -7.93
CA ALA A 142 -21.82 15.47 -7.04
C ALA A 142 -22.24 15.03 -5.61
N VAL A 143 -21.30 15.09 -4.65
CA VAL A 143 -21.64 15.08 -3.23
C VAL A 143 -20.96 16.29 -2.59
N VAL A 144 -21.78 17.32 -2.35
CA VAL A 144 -21.49 18.40 -1.42
C VAL A 144 -21.77 17.85 -0.01
N GLY A 145 -20.73 17.67 0.79
CA GLY A 145 -20.81 17.43 2.22
C GLY A 145 -19.99 18.48 2.95
N THR A 146 -20.61 19.60 3.33
CA THR A 146 -20.02 20.62 4.21
C THR A 146 -20.40 20.33 5.66
N SER A 147 -19.41 20.09 6.54
CA SER A 147 -19.30 20.52 7.95
C SER A 147 -18.18 19.71 8.62
N SER A 148 -17.01 20.30 8.86
CA SER A 148 -16.60 21.01 10.08
C SER A 148 -16.62 20.15 11.37
N THR A 149 -15.41 19.80 11.83
CA THR A 149 -15.04 19.31 13.18
C THR A 149 -15.57 17.94 13.64
N GLY A 150 -14.80 16.88 13.33
CA GLY A 150 -14.83 15.54 13.93
C GLY A 150 -13.72 14.68 13.30
N PRO A 151 -12.97 13.84 14.05
CA PRO A 151 -11.75 13.22 13.54
C PRO A 151 -12.08 12.25 12.39
N LEU A 152 -11.25 12.29 11.34
CA LEU A 152 -11.26 11.34 10.22
C LEU A 152 -11.01 9.91 10.75
N CYS A 153 -12.06 9.26 11.24
CA CYS A 153 -11.97 7.96 11.90
C CYS A 153 -12.45 6.86 10.97
N GLU A 154 -11.52 5.94 10.72
CA GLU A 154 -11.63 4.67 10.02
C GLU A 154 -11.58 4.75 8.48
N MET A 155 -10.40 4.44 7.95
CA MET A 155 -10.24 4.01 6.57
C MET A 155 -10.47 2.48 6.52
N PRO A 156 -11.42 1.98 5.70
CA PRO A 156 -11.56 0.55 5.48
C PRO A 156 -10.27 -0.06 4.94
N LEU A 157 -9.92 -1.28 5.33
CA LEU A 157 -8.69 -1.96 4.89
C LEU A 157 -8.52 -1.93 3.38
N GLY A 158 -9.59 -2.21 2.62
CA GLY A 158 -9.54 -2.15 1.15
C GLY A 158 -9.19 -0.76 0.62
N ALA A 159 -9.65 0.32 1.26
CA ALA A 159 -9.30 1.69 0.87
C ALA A 159 -7.85 2.02 1.26
N ALA A 160 -7.38 1.53 2.41
CA ALA A 160 -5.98 1.69 2.83
C ALA A 160 -5.03 0.95 1.87
N LEU A 161 -5.37 -0.28 1.47
CA LEU A 161 -4.60 -1.06 0.50
C LEU A 161 -4.60 -0.41 -0.89
N ALA A 162 -5.75 0.08 -1.37
CA ALA A 162 -5.83 0.80 -2.64
C ALA A 162 -4.95 2.06 -2.63
N ARG A 163 -4.91 2.80 -1.51
CA ARG A 163 -4.03 3.95 -1.37
C ARG A 163 -2.56 3.55 -1.31
N ALA A 164 -2.22 2.53 -0.52
CA ALA A 164 -0.85 2.00 -0.47
C ALA A 164 -0.36 1.57 -1.86
N ALA A 165 -1.22 0.92 -2.66
CA ALA A 165 -0.94 0.54 -4.04
C ALA A 165 -0.61 1.77 -4.91
N VAL A 166 -1.41 2.84 -4.83
CA VAL A 166 -1.17 4.10 -5.57
C VAL A 166 0.14 4.77 -5.14
N LEU A 167 0.44 4.79 -3.84
CA LEU A 167 1.67 5.39 -3.33
C LEU A 167 2.91 4.58 -3.77
N LEU A 168 2.86 3.25 -3.69
CA LEU A 168 3.92 2.38 -4.21
C LEU A 168 4.12 2.56 -5.71
N ASP A 169 3.05 2.59 -6.49
CA ASP A 169 3.14 2.84 -7.94
C ASP A 169 3.77 4.21 -8.23
N THR A 170 3.43 5.23 -7.44
CA THR A 170 4.03 6.57 -7.54
C THR A 170 5.52 6.53 -7.24
N VAL A 171 5.94 5.85 -6.17
CA VAL A 171 7.36 5.68 -5.80
C VAL A 171 8.14 5.04 -6.94
N PHE A 172 7.69 3.88 -7.43
CA PHE A 172 8.42 3.16 -8.49
C PHE A 172 8.41 3.93 -9.82
N THR A 173 7.30 4.59 -10.18
CA THR A 173 7.22 5.40 -11.40
C THR A 173 8.15 6.61 -11.35
N ALA A 174 8.25 7.27 -10.19
CA ALA A 174 9.15 8.39 -10.01
C ALA A 174 10.62 7.94 -10.07
N ALA A 175 10.95 6.82 -9.41
CA ALA A 175 12.29 6.23 -9.44
C ALA A 175 12.74 5.84 -10.87
N GLU A 176 11.86 5.22 -11.67
CA GLU A 176 12.15 4.88 -13.07
C GLU A 176 12.42 6.10 -13.95
N ARG A 177 11.75 7.23 -13.69
CA ARG A 177 12.00 8.47 -14.44
C ARG A 177 13.37 9.04 -14.11
N SER A 178 13.74 9.03 -12.83
CA SER A 178 15.04 9.50 -12.37
C SER A 178 16.19 8.69 -12.96
N ALA A 179 16.02 7.38 -13.18
CA ALA A 179 17.04 6.52 -13.77
C ALA A 179 17.28 6.77 -15.29
N ASN A 180 16.34 7.41 -15.98
CA ASN A 180 16.42 7.68 -17.42
C ASN A 180 16.85 9.11 -17.77
N THR A 181 17.28 9.90 -16.78
CA THR A 181 17.68 11.31 -16.94
C THR A 181 19.19 11.44 -16.74
#